data_AF-A0A2W6RLU1-F1
#
_entry.id   AF-A0A2W6RLU1-F1
#
_cell.length_a   1.000
_cell.length_b   1.000
_cell.length_c   1.000
_cell.angle_alpha   90.00
_cell.angle_beta   90.00
_cell.angle_gamma   90.00
#
_symmetry.space_group_name_H-M   'P 1'
#
loop_
_entity.id
_entity.type
_entity.pdbx_description
1 polymer ?
#
loop_
_entity_poly.entity_id
_entity_poly.type
_entity_poly.pdbx_seq_one_letter_code
_entity_poly.pdbx_strand_id
1 'polypeptide(L)'
;MSGFEFTPVEAALLCAMKGDARLIRAAFAGQPFRIEDEGVGSEVARWPEVVVLGLIKRGLMRATQQTEAWVQRGTPPRPFTVALTPEGQIARKRILEGRADLNEAA
;
A
#
# COMPACT_ATOMS: atom_id res chain seq x y z
N MET A 1 11.26 -4.48 21.49
CA MET A 1 10.02 -4.36 20.69
C MET A 1 10.30 -3.33 19.61
N SER A 2 10.45 -3.75 18.35
CA SER A 2 10.62 -2.79 17.25
C SER A 2 9.27 -2.10 16.99
N GLY A 3 9.20 -0.81 17.27
CA GLY A 3 8.11 0.05 16.78
C GLY A 3 8.15 0.04 15.25
N PHE A 4 6.98 -0.01 14.60
CA PHE A 4 6.94 0.23 13.17
C PHE A 4 7.00 1.74 12.97
N GLU A 5 8.10 2.23 12.42
CA GLU A 5 8.18 3.61 11.96
C GLU A 5 7.48 3.73 10.60
N PHE A 6 6.67 4.77 10.43
CA PHE A 6 5.98 5.07 9.18
C PHE A 6 6.25 6.51 8.75
N THR A 7 6.43 6.71 7.45
CA THR A 7 6.31 8.06 6.88
C THR A 7 4.85 8.53 6.97
N PRO A 8 4.57 9.85 6.89
CA PRO A 8 3.20 10.34 6.95
C PRO A 8 2.33 9.79 5.81
N VAL A 9 2.92 9.57 4.63
CA VAL A 9 2.23 9.02 3.46
C VAL A 9 1.88 7.53 3.64
N GLU A 10 2.80 6.74 4.19
CA GLU A 10 2.53 5.33 4.53
C GLU A 10 1.41 5.21 5.58
N ALA A 11 1.48 6.05 6.62
CA ALA A 11 0.47 6.06 7.67
C ALA A 11 -0.91 6.49 7.13
N ALA A 12 -0.96 7.53 6.31
CA ALA A 12 -2.18 7.98 5.65
C ALA A 12 -2.79 6.89 4.77
N LEU A 13 -1.98 6.18 3.99
CA LEU A 13 -2.43 5.06 3.17
C LEU A 13 -3.01 3.92 4.01
N LEU A 14 -2.30 3.51 5.08
CA LEU A 14 -2.76 2.44 5.96
C LEU A 14 -4.08 2.80 6.66
N CYS A 15 -4.26 4.07 7.04
CA CYS A 15 -5.50 4.58 7.61
C CYS A 15 -6.67 4.60 6.61
N ALA A 16 -6.39 5.01 5.36
CA ALA A 16 -7.39 5.08 4.29
C ALA A 16 -7.94 3.70 3.89
N MET A 17 -7.10 2.66 3.94
CA MET A 17 -7.50 1.28 3.67
C MET A 17 -8.49 0.78 4.73
N LYS A 18 -9.70 0.39 4.32
CA LYS A 18 -10.62 -0.40 5.17
C LYS A 18 -10.15 -1.87 5.25
N GLY A 19 -10.67 -2.63 6.21
CA GLY A 19 -10.21 -3.99 6.50
C GLY A 19 -10.20 -4.95 5.29
N ASP A 20 -11.20 -4.82 4.42
CA ASP A 20 -11.43 -5.62 3.22
C ASP A 20 -11.14 -4.86 1.91
N ALA A 21 -10.74 -3.59 2.00
CA ALA A 21 -10.44 -2.76 0.85
C ALA A 21 -9.25 -3.33 0.06
N ARG A 22 -9.26 -3.04 -1.25
CA ARG A 22 -8.18 -3.36 -2.17
C ARG A 22 -7.67 -2.08 -2.81
N LEU A 23 -6.37 -2.02 -3.01
CA LEU A 23 -5.75 -1.06 -3.90
C LEU A 23 -5.68 -1.64 -5.31
N ILE A 24 -6.08 -0.84 -6.29
CA ILE A 24 -5.99 -1.17 -7.70
C ILE A 24 -5.21 -0.10 -8.45
N ARG A 25 -4.56 -0.50 -9.54
CA ARG A 25 -3.98 0.43 -10.52
C ARG A 25 -4.03 -0.16 -11.92
N ALA A 26 -3.76 0.68 -12.91
CA ALA A 26 -3.46 0.18 -14.25
C ALA A 26 -2.15 -0.64 -14.23
N ALA A 27 -2.07 -1.68 -15.05
CA ALA A 27 -0.94 -2.62 -15.11
C ALA A 27 0.30 -2.06 -15.84
N PHE A 28 0.58 -0.76 -15.69
CA PHE A 28 1.75 -0.08 -16.26
C PHE A 28 2.64 0.49 -15.14
N ALA A 29 3.94 0.57 -15.42
CA ALA A 29 4.91 1.16 -14.50
C ALA A 29 4.59 2.64 -14.22
N GLY A 30 4.82 3.08 -12.98
CA GLY A 30 4.64 4.47 -12.57
C GLY A 30 3.18 4.88 -12.33
N GLN A 31 2.22 3.97 -12.51
CA GLN A 31 0.80 4.28 -12.27
C GLN A 31 0.50 4.23 -10.77
N PRO A 32 -0.16 5.27 -10.22
CA PRO A 32 -0.53 5.29 -8.82
C PRO A 32 -1.65 4.28 -8.54
N PHE A 33 -1.70 3.83 -7.29
CA PHE A 33 -2.80 3.02 -6.76
C PHE A 33 -3.94 3.91 -6.28
N ARG A 34 -5.16 3.37 -6.35
CA ARG A 34 -6.37 3.92 -5.74
C ARG A 34 -7.13 2.82 -5.02
N ILE A 35 -8.00 3.17 -4.09
CA ILE A 35 -8.86 2.19 -3.43
C ILE A 35 -9.99 1.80 -4.40
N GLU A 36 -10.27 0.49 -4.53
CA GLU A 36 -11.21 -0.09 -5.50
C GLU A 36 -12.66 0.39 -5.33
N ASP A 37 -13.03 0.81 -4.11
CA ASP A 37 -14.41 1.19 -3.72
C ASP A 37 -14.56 2.69 -3.39
N GLU A 38 -13.70 3.54 -3.95
CA GLU A 38 -13.94 5.00 -3.90
C GLU A 38 -15.07 5.32 -4.88
N GLY A 39 -16.27 5.52 -4.33
CA GLY A 39 -17.51 5.77 -5.08
C GLY A 39 -17.38 6.88 -6.11
N VAL A 40 -18.21 6.81 -7.16
CA VAL A 40 -18.22 7.77 -8.27
C VAL A 40 -18.52 9.18 -7.73
N GLY A 41 -17.52 10.06 -7.74
CA GLY A 41 -17.68 11.48 -7.37
C GLY A 41 -16.86 11.96 -6.17
N SER A 42 -16.22 11.08 -5.39
CA SER A 42 -15.20 11.50 -4.42
C SER A 42 -13.87 11.76 -5.12
N GLU A 43 -13.11 12.76 -4.64
CA GLU A 43 -11.73 12.94 -5.06
C GLU A 43 -10.94 11.65 -4.75
N VAL A 44 -10.60 10.91 -5.80
CA VAL A 44 -10.00 9.58 -5.67
C VAL A 44 -8.57 9.73 -5.19
N ALA A 45 -8.27 9.26 -3.98
CA ALA A 45 -6.94 9.36 -3.41
C ALA A 45 -5.97 8.50 -4.23
N ARG A 46 -4.82 9.11 -4.62
CA ARG A 46 -3.79 8.44 -5.40
C ARG A 46 -2.56 8.20 -4.55
N TRP A 47 -2.16 6.93 -4.50
CA TRP A 47 -1.05 6.46 -3.68
C TRP A 47 0.14 6.12 -4.59
N PRO A 48 1.33 6.71 -4.35
CA PRO A 48 2.51 6.43 -5.17
C PRO A 48 2.90 4.96 -5.17
N GLU A 49 3.29 4.43 -6.34
CA GLU A 49 3.73 3.03 -6.48
C GLU A 49 4.85 2.68 -5.48
N VAL A 50 5.82 3.57 -5.31
CA VAL A 50 6.97 3.36 -4.40
C VAL A 50 6.55 3.10 -2.95
N VAL A 51 5.50 3.79 -2.48
CA VAL A 51 4.97 3.62 -1.11
C VAL A 51 4.34 2.25 -0.97
N VAL A 52 3.50 1.86 -1.92
CA VAL A 52 2.82 0.54 -1.90
C VAL A 52 3.84 -0.59 -2.00
N LEU A 53 4.84 -0.47 -2.87
CA LEU A 53 5.92 -1.47 -2.99
C LEU A 53 6.76 -1.55 -1.71
N GLY A 54 7.02 -0.42 -1.05
CA GLY A 54 7.68 -0.37 0.26
C GLY A 54 6.93 -1.16 1.32
N LEU A 55 5.61 -0.95 1.42
CA LEU A 55 4.74 -1.67 2.36
C LEU A 55 4.63 -3.17 2.04
N ILE A 56 4.64 -3.55 0.76
CA ILE A 56 4.71 -4.96 0.34
C ILE A 56 6.03 -5.59 0.79
N LYS A 57 7.17 -4.91 0.55
CA LYS A 57 8.49 -5.39 0.97
C LYS A 57 8.60 -5.58 2.48
N ARG A 58 7.88 -4.76 3.25
CA ARG A 58 7.77 -4.84 4.72
C ARG A 58 6.78 -5.91 5.20
N GLY A 59 6.07 -6.59 4.30
CA GLY A 59 5.10 -7.64 4.64
C GLY A 59 3.76 -7.11 5.19
N LEU A 60 3.49 -5.81 5.08
CA LEU A 60 2.24 -5.19 5.55
C LEU A 60 1.14 -5.23 4.49
N MET A 61 1.52 -5.42 3.23
CA MET A 61 0.62 -5.58 2.11
C MET A 61 1.04 -6.78 1.27
N ARG A 62 0.08 -7.36 0.54
CA ARG A 62 0.34 -8.44 -0.42
C ARG A 62 -0.30 -8.13 -1.76
N ALA A 63 0.43 -8.44 -2.83
CA ALA A 63 -0.14 -8.50 -4.16
C ALA A 63 -1.15 -9.64 -4.22
N THR A 64 -2.38 -9.35 -4.65
CA THR A 64 -3.39 -10.37 -4.93
C THR A 64 -3.50 -10.65 -6.43
N GLN A 65 -3.09 -9.69 -7.26
CA GLN A 65 -2.90 -9.88 -8.69
C GLN A 65 -1.64 -9.11 -9.14
N GLN A 66 -0.82 -9.78 -9.95
CA GLN A 66 0.41 -9.20 -10.48
C GLN A 66 0.74 -9.77 -11.85
N THR A 67 1.45 -8.98 -12.65
CA THR A 67 2.11 -9.46 -13.86
C THR A 67 3.33 -10.29 -13.49
N GLU A 68 3.65 -11.30 -14.31
CA GLU A 68 4.85 -12.09 -14.13
C GLU A 68 6.11 -11.25 -14.38
N ALA A 69 7.23 -11.71 -13.81
CA ALA A 69 8.52 -11.14 -14.13
C ALA A 69 8.86 -11.39 -15.60
N TRP A 70 9.32 -10.35 -16.30
CA TRP A 70 9.95 -10.53 -17.62
C TRP A 70 11.46 -10.59 -17.44
N VAL A 71 11.94 -11.78 -17.06
CA VAL A 71 13.34 -12.04 -16.68
C VAL A 71 14.33 -11.64 -17.77
N GLN A 72 14.01 -11.92 -19.04
CA GLN A 72 14.84 -11.58 -20.19
C GLN A 72 15.10 -10.07 -20.35
N ARG A 73 14.21 -9.22 -19.81
CA ARG A 73 14.35 -7.77 -19.82
C ARG A 73 14.63 -7.18 -18.44
N GLY A 74 15.01 -8.02 -17.47
CA GLY A 74 15.27 -7.60 -16.09
C GLY A 74 14.08 -6.92 -15.42
N THR A 75 12.85 -7.20 -15.87
CA THR A 75 11.65 -6.55 -15.35
C THR A 75 11.05 -7.41 -14.23
N PRO A 76 10.92 -6.88 -13.00
CA PRO A 76 10.35 -7.63 -11.88
C PRO A 76 8.83 -7.82 -12.04
N PRO A 77 8.21 -8.71 -11.25
CA PRO A 77 6.76 -8.81 -11.17
C PRO A 77 6.14 -7.46 -10.80
N ARG A 78 4.99 -7.11 -11.38
CA ARG A 78 4.30 -5.85 -11.07
C ARG A 78 2.92 -6.10 -10.49
N PRO A 79 2.67 -5.74 -9.23
CA PRO A 79 1.34 -5.84 -8.65
C PRO A 79 0.41 -4.79 -9.23
N PHE A 80 -0.83 -5.17 -9.49
CA PHE A 80 -1.88 -4.24 -9.92
C PHE A 80 -3.14 -4.32 -9.04
N THR A 81 -3.25 -5.36 -8.20
CA THR A 81 -4.22 -5.44 -7.10
C THR A 81 -3.47 -5.81 -5.82
N VAL A 82 -3.71 -5.07 -4.74
CA VAL A 82 -3.00 -5.20 -3.45
C VAL A 82 -3.99 -5.14 -2.29
N ALA A 83 -3.77 -5.94 -1.24
CA ALA A 83 -4.57 -5.95 -0.03
C ALA A 83 -3.69 -5.95 1.23
N LEU A 84 -4.26 -5.55 2.37
CA LEU A 84 -3.58 -5.63 3.67
C LEU A 84 -3.33 -7.08 4.09
N THR A 85 -2.18 -7.33 4.71
CA THR A 85 -1.90 -8.56 5.46
C THR A 85 -2.45 -8.45 6.89
N PRO A 86 -2.53 -9.56 7.66
CA PRO A 86 -2.84 -9.48 9.08
C PRO A 86 -1.90 -8.52 9.85
N GLU A 87 -0.61 -8.53 9.52
CA GLU A 87 0.39 -7.62 10.08
C GLU A 87 0.11 -6.17 9.70
N GLY A 88 -0.29 -5.93 8.45
CA GLY A 88 -0.77 -4.64 7.98
C GLY A 88 -2.00 -4.13 8.72
N GLN A 89 -2.95 -5.02 9.05
CA GLN A 89 -4.11 -4.68 9.87
C GLN A 89 -3.73 -4.30 11.30
N ILE A 90 -2.78 -5.04 11.90
CA ILE A 90 -2.26 -4.71 13.23
C ILE A 90 -1.54 -3.36 13.20
N ALA A 91 -0.70 -3.11 12.20
CA ALA A 91 -0.02 -1.83 12.01
C ALA A 91 -1.02 -0.68 11.86
N ARG A 92 -2.01 -0.81 10.98
CA ARG A 92 -3.12 0.13 10.83
C ARG A 92 -3.80 0.42 12.16
N LYS A 93 -4.18 -0.62 12.91
CA LYS A 93 -4.81 -0.46 14.22
C LYS A 93 -3.94 0.34 15.19
N ARG A 94 -2.63 0.07 15.24
CA ARG A 94 -1.70 0.84 16.07
C ARG A 94 -1.62 2.30 15.67
N ILE A 95 -1.61 2.61 14.37
CA ILE A 95 -1.62 3.99 13.87
C ILE A 95 -2.90 4.70 14.32
N LEU A 96 -4.07 4.08 14.14
CA LEU A 96 -5.35 4.65 14.54
C LEU A 96 -5.48 4.84 16.06
N GLU A 97 -4.82 4.00 16.86
CA GLU A 97 -4.75 4.12 18.32
C GLU A 97 -3.69 5.14 18.80
N GLY A 98 -2.94 5.78 17.90
CA GLY A 98 -1.86 6.72 18.24
C GLY A 98 -0.63 6.04 18.86
N ARG A 99 -0.40 4.76 18.55
CA ARG A 99 0.67 3.91 19.11
C ARG A 99 1.77 3.58 18.12
N ALA A 100 1.82 4.28 16.99
CA ALA A 100 2.84 4.10 15.96
C ALA A 100 3.76 5.31 15.92
N ASP A 101 5.05 5.08 15.68
CA ASP A 101 6.04 6.13 15.53
C ASP A 101 5.96 6.68 14.11
N LEU A 102 5.68 7.98 13.97
CA LEU A 102 5.66 8.66 12.68
C LEU A 102 7.00 9.37 12.49
N ASN A 103 7.68 9.08 11.38
CA ASN A 103 8.91 9.76 11.00
C ASN A 103 8.57 10.95 10.09
N GLU A 104 9.01 12.16 10.45
CA GLU A 104 8.76 13.39 9.67
C GLU A 104 9.59 13.47 8.37
N ALA A 105 10.54 12.56 8.14
CA ALA A 105 11.35 12.57 6.92
C ALA A 105 10.61 11.98 5.71
N ALA A 106 10.12 12.87 4.84
CA ALA A 106 9.77 12.58 3.44
C ALA A 106 10.42 13.63 2.53
#